data_AF-A0A4R0JEU6-F1
#
_entry.id   AF-A0A4R0JEU6-F1
#
_cell.length_a   1.000
_cell.length_b   1.000
_cell.length_c   1.000
_cell.angle_alpha   90.00
_cell.angle_beta   90.00
_cell.angle_gamma   90.00
#
_symmetry.space_group_name_H-M   'P 1'
#
loop_
_entity.id
_entity.type
_entity.pdbx_description
1 polymer ?
#
loop_
_entity_poly.entity_id
_entity_poly.type
_entity_poly.pdbx_seq_one_letter_code
_entity_poly.pdbx_strand_id
1 'polypeptide(L)'
;MAGELRVTEVDGVPVYWVPGERRMRASLWFRGGLADETLPTRGWWHLLEHLALHDRDTIRAPINGRITMLHTTFDAEGEPDDIVTFLQDLCGWLGAPGFGDLEHERRVLRAESARRRPGPVELHMLWRYGAQGPGLVAYDEYDCKPPIRSGCGRWRRRRSRAATPYSH
;
A
#
# COMPACT_ATOMS: atom_id res chain seq x y z
N MET A 1 -9.24 9.50 -28.94
CA MET A 1 -10.33 10.15 -28.18
C MET A 1 -10.24 9.63 -26.76
N ALA A 2 -10.09 10.47 -25.73
CA ALA A 2 -10.09 9.96 -24.35
C ALA A 2 -11.48 9.42 -24.03
N GLY A 3 -11.56 8.17 -23.56
CA GLY A 3 -12.83 7.56 -23.16
C GLY A 3 -13.47 8.33 -21.99
N GLU A 4 -14.79 8.20 -21.86
CA GLU A 4 -15.53 8.77 -20.73
C GLU A 4 -15.20 8.03 -19.43
N LEU A 5 -15.10 8.77 -18.32
CA LEU A 5 -14.92 8.20 -16.99
C LEU A 5 -16.16 7.43 -16.56
N ARG A 6 -15.96 6.17 -16.19
CA ARG A 6 -16.99 5.28 -15.67
C ARG A 6 -16.70 4.96 -14.22
N VAL A 7 -17.77 4.85 -13.44
CA VAL A 7 -17.72 4.57 -12.01
C VAL A 7 -18.60 3.36 -11.72
N THR A 8 -18.08 2.42 -10.94
CA THR A 8 -18.81 1.27 -10.43
C THR A 8 -18.33 0.92 -9.03
N GLU A 9 -18.90 -0.12 -8.43
CA GLU A 9 -18.48 -0.68 -7.15
C GLU A 9 -18.29 -2.18 -7.31
N VAL A 10 -17.22 -2.72 -6.70
CA VAL A 10 -16.96 -4.16 -6.62
C VAL A 10 -16.64 -4.48 -5.16
N ASP A 11 -17.42 -5.37 -4.54
CA ASP A 11 -17.26 -5.78 -3.14
C ASP A 11 -17.16 -4.62 -2.12
N GLY A 12 -17.90 -3.52 -2.36
CA GLY A 12 -17.85 -2.33 -1.51
C GLY A 12 -16.64 -1.41 -1.75
N VAL A 13 -15.86 -1.67 -2.80
CA VAL A 13 -14.71 -0.86 -3.23
C VAL A 13 -15.10 -0.07 -4.48
N PRO A 14 -15.02 1.27 -4.46
CA PRO A 14 -15.24 2.08 -5.65
C PRO A 14 -14.21 1.79 -6.74
N VAL A 15 -14.66 1.62 -7.97
CA VAL A 15 -13.83 1.39 -9.15
C VAL A 15 -14.08 2.49 -10.16
N TYR A 16 -13.00 3.13 -10.58
CA TYR A 16 -12.99 4.19 -11.58
C TYR A 16 -12.21 3.70 -12.79
N TRP A 17 -12.77 3.85 -13.99
CA TRP A 17 -12.09 3.38 -15.19
C TRP A 17 -12.46 4.20 -16.41
N VAL A 18 -11.56 4.20 -17.39
CA VAL A 18 -11.73 4.84 -18.68
C VAL A 18 -11.36 3.81 -19.74
N PRO A 19 -12.17 3.61 -20.80
CA PRO A 19 -11.80 2.75 -21.91
C PRO A 19 -10.45 3.19 -22.51
N GLY A 20 -9.53 2.24 -22.64
CA GLY A 20 -8.20 2.44 -23.24
C GLY A 20 -7.98 1.55 -24.47
N GLU A 21 -7.14 2.01 -25.39
CA GLU A 21 -6.83 1.32 -26.65
C GLU A 21 -5.55 0.46 -26.59
N ARG A 22 -4.88 0.42 -25.42
CA ARG A 22 -3.57 -0.25 -25.21
C ARG A 22 -3.66 -1.21 -24.01
N ARG A 23 -2.50 -1.65 -23.51
CA ARG A 23 -2.39 -2.43 -22.27
C ARG A 23 -3.21 -1.79 -21.14
N MET A 24 -3.91 -2.63 -20.41
CA MET A 24 -4.68 -2.21 -19.25
C MET A 24 -3.71 -1.80 -18.14
N ARG A 25 -4.00 -0.66 -17.50
CA ARG A 25 -3.34 -0.22 -16.27
C ARG A 25 -4.36 -0.23 -15.16
N ALA A 26 -4.01 -0.86 -14.05
CA ALA A 26 -4.84 -0.87 -12.85
C ALA A 26 -4.01 -0.51 -11.63
N SER A 27 -4.65 0.19 -10.70
CA SER A 27 -4.06 0.54 -9.42
C SER A 27 -5.05 0.22 -8.32
N LEU A 28 -4.65 -0.58 -7.34
CA LEU A 28 -5.40 -0.80 -6.11
C LEU A 28 -4.92 0.19 -5.04
N TRP A 29 -5.84 1.03 -4.55
CA TRP A 29 -5.50 2.13 -3.64
C TRP A 29 -5.97 1.87 -2.22
N PHE A 30 -5.07 2.04 -1.26
CA PHE A 30 -5.38 2.09 0.15
C PHE A 30 -5.09 3.48 0.68
N ARG A 31 -6.07 4.10 1.34
CA ARG A 31 -5.86 5.33 2.13
C ARG A 31 -5.11 4.94 3.40
N GLY A 32 -3.85 4.51 3.30
CA GLY A 32 -2.99 4.21 4.43
C GLY A 32 -1.54 4.22 3.99
N GLY A 33 -0.69 4.91 4.73
CA GLY A 33 0.73 5.03 4.42
C GLY A 33 1.56 5.21 5.68
N LEU A 34 2.79 5.70 5.51
CA LEU A 34 3.76 5.81 6.60
C LEU A 34 3.27 6.66 7.78
N ALA A 35 2.46 7.69 7.52
CA ALA A 35 1.92 8.55 8.56
C ALA A 35 0.82 7.90 9.42
N ASP A 36 0.32 6.72 9.03
CA ASP A 36 -0.62 5.95 9.84
C ASP A 36 0.06 4.98 10.81
N GLU A 37 1.37 4.82 10.69
CA GLU A 37 2.14 3.95 11.55
C GLU A 37 2.39 4.61 12.92
N THR A 38 3.05 3.86 13.78
CA THR A 38 3.64 4.31 15.03
C THR A 38 5.10 3.89 15.03
N LEU A 39 5.95 4.44 15.91
CA LEU A 39 7.34 3.99 16.01
C LEU A 39 7.49 2.45 16.14
N PRO A 40 6.71 1.75 17.00
CA PRO A 40 6.79 0.29 17.09
C PRO A 40 6.34 -0.47 15.83
N THR A 41 5.50 0.15 15.00
CA THR A 41 4.94 -0.48 13.79
C THR A 41 5.58 0.09 12.52
N ARG A 42 6.67 0.85 12.65
CA ARG A 42 7.33 1.49 11.51
C ARG A 42 7.87 0.41 10.57
N GLY A 43 7.49 0.52 9.30
CA GLY A 43 7.83 -0.44 8.23
C GLY A 43 6.81 -1.56 8.07
N TRP A 44 5.66 -1.48 8.75
CA TRP A 44 4.60 -2.47 8.61
C TRP A 44 3.97 -2.47 7.21
N TRP A 45 3.69 -1.29 6.64
CA TRP A 45 3.19 -1.21 5.26
C TRP A 45 4.19 -1.79 4.27
N HIS A 46 5.48 -1.52 4.46
CA HIS A 46 6.55 -2.00 3.57
C HIS A 46 6.73 -3.51 3.65
N LEU A 47 6.64 -4.06 4.86
CA LEU A 47 6.60 -5.49 5.07
C LEU A 47 5.38 -6.16 4.45
N LEU A 48 4.19 -5.55 4.56
CA LEU A 48 3.00 -6.07 3.91
C LEU A 48 3.11 -6.03 2.39
N GLU A 49 3.70 -4.98 1.81
CA GLU A 49 3.99 -4.89 0.38
C GLU A 49 4.91 -6.03 -0.06
N HIS A 50 6.04 -6.23 0.63
CA HIS A 50 6.96 -7.32 0.35
C HIS A 50 6.27 -8.68 0.38
N LEU A 51 5.54 -8.98 1.46
CA LEU A 51 4.82 -10.25 1.60
C LEU A 51 3.69 -10.41 0.57
N ALA A 52 3.03 -9.32 0.20
CA ALA A 52 1.98 -9.32 -0.82
C ALA A 52 2.54 -9.55 -2.22
N LEU A 53 3.78 -9.11 -2.49
CA LEU A 53 4.41 -9.23 -3.81
C LEU A 53 5.41 -10.39 -3.90
N HIS A 54 5.72 -11.05 -2.78
CA HIS A 54 6.55 -12.24 -2.73
C HIS A 54 6.04 -13.30 -3.70
N ASP A 55 6.92 -13.76 -4.60
CA ASP A 55 6.64 -14.71 -5.70
C ASP A 55 5.56 -14.27 -6.71
N ARG A 56 5.15 -13.01 -6.74
CA ARG A 56 4.11 -12.50 -7.66
C ARG A 56 4.64 -11.60 -8.78
N ASP A 57 5.94 -11.34 -8.82
CA ASP A 57 6.53 -10.61 -9.93
C ASP A 57 6.59 -11.49 -11.19
N THR A 58 5.88 -11.10 -12.25
CA THR A 58 5.85 -11.86 -13.51
C THR A 58 6.27 -10.99 -14.69
N ILE A 59 6.95 -11.60 -15.65
CA ILE A 59 7.43 -10.91 -16.87
C ILE A 59 6.27 -10.32 -17.70
N ARG A 60 5.06 -10.88 -17.58
CA ARG A 60 3.90 -10.52 -18.43
C ARG A 60 3.16 -9.28 -17.94
N ALA A 61 3.05 -9.11 -16.63
CA ALA A 61 2.45 -7.95 -15.99
C ALA A 61 3.39 -7.47 -14.87
N PRO A 62 4.29 -6.50 -15.13
CA PRO A 62 5.11 -5.92 -14.08
C PRO A 62 4.20 -5.30 -13.02
N ILE A 63 4.38 -5.74 -11.78
CA ILE A 63 3.63 -5.26 -10.62
C ILE A 63 4.57 -4.46 -9.75
N ASN A 64 4.10 -3.29 -9.32
CA ASN A 64 4.84 -2.44 -8.40
C ASN A 64 3.94 -2.08 -7.23
N GLY A 65 4.42 -2.32 -6.01
CA GLY A 65 3.87 -1.64 -4.85
C GLY A 65 4.49 -0.25 -4.72
N ARG A 66 3.75 0.65 -4.09
CA ARG A 66 4.26 1.96 -3.71
C ARG A 66 3.62 2.41 -2.42
N ILE A 67 4.46 2.65 -1.43
CA ILE A 67 4.04 3.25 -0.17
C ILE A 67 4.48 4.71 -0.15
N THR A 68 3.52 5.59 0.10
CA THR A 68 3.77 7.00 0.34
C THR A 68 3.47 7.34 1.79
N MET A 69 3.69 8.61 2.14
CA MET A 69 3.32 9.12 3.46
C MET A 69 1.83 8.89 3.79
N LEU A 70 0.93 8.97 2.80
CA LEU A 70 -0.52 9.05 3.05
C LEU A 70 -1.33 7.88 2.47
N HIS A 71 -0.79 7.17 1.49
CA HIS A 71 -1.47 6.09 0.79
C HIS A 71 -0.50 5.01 0.33
N THR A 72 -1.05 3.84 0.03
CA THR A 72 -0.33 2.69 -0.52
C THR A 72 -1.04 2.27 -1.79
N THR A 73 -0.30 2.02 -2.86
CA THR A 73 -0.83 1.54 -4.14
C THR A 73 -0.16 0.24 -4.55
N PHE A 74 -0.91 -0.61 -5.23
CA PHE A 74 -0.38 -1.71 -6.03
C PHE A 74 -0.77 -1.45 -7.47
N ASP A 75 0.22 -1.25 -8.32
CA ASP A 75 0.11 -0.80 -9.69
C ASP A 75 0.53 -1.94 -10.62
N ALA A 76 -0.29 -2.24 -11.63
CA ALA A 76 -0.01 -3.27 -12.62
C ALA A 76 -0.35 -2.79 -14.03
N GLU A 77 0.44 -3.23 -15.01
CA GLU A 77 0.21 -2.95 -16.44
C GLU A 77 0.35 -4.23 -17.26
N GLY A 78 -0.64 -4.57 -18.08
CA GLY A 78 -0.64 -5.84 -18.80
C GLY A 78 -1.88 -6.09 -19.66
N GLU A 79 -2.08 -7.35 -20.03
CA GLU A 79 -3.32 -7.80 -20.65
C GLU A 79 -4.45 -7.84 -19.62
N PRO A 80 -5.72 -7.59 -20.01
CA PRO A 80 -6.83 -7.53 -19.07
C PRO A 80 -6.98 -8.76 -18.17
N ASP A 81 -6.85 -9.96 -18.73
CA ASP A 81 -7.00 -11.22 -17.98
C ASP A 81 -5.88 -11.41 -16.94
N ASP A 82 -4.65 -11.02 -17.29
CA ASP A 82 -3.50 -11.05 -16.37
C ASP A 82 -3.73 -10.08 -15.20
N ILE A 83 -4.24 -8.87 -15.48
CA ILE A 83 -4.54 -7.85 -14.48
C ILE A 83 -5.67 -8.29 -13.53
N VAL A 84 -6.74 -8.90 -14.07
CA VAL A 84 -7.85 -9.43 -13.27
C VAL A 84 -7.36 -10.54 -12.34
N THR A 85 -6.59 -11.49 -12.88
CA THR A 85 -6.00 -12.60 -12.09
C THR A 85 -5.13 -12.05 -10.96
N PHE A 86 -4.24 -11.11 -11.27
CA PHE A 86 -3.40 -10.46 -10.28
C PHE A 86 -4.20 -9.78 -9.15
N LEU A 87 -5.20 -8.96 -9.50
CA LEU A 87 -6.00 -8.25 -8.50
C LEU A 87 -6.80 -9.22 -7.64
N GLN A 88 -7.27 -10.33 -8.20
CA GLN A 88 -7.95 -11.39 -7.45
C GLN A 88 -7.00 -12.08 -6.47
N ASP A 89 -5.81 -12.48 -6.90
CA ASP A 89 -4.80 -13.11 -6.06
C ASP A 89 -4.32 -12.19 -4.94
N LEU A 90 -4.05 -10.92 -5.27
CA LEU A 90 -3.65 -9.91 -4.30
C LEU A 90 -4.76 -9.66 -3.27
N CYS A 91 -6.00 -9.45 -3.71
CA CYS A 91 -7.13 -9.26 -2.80
C CYS A 91 -7.40 -10.50 -1.94
N GLY A 92 -7.24 -11.71 -2.51
CA GLY A 92 -7.33 -12.97 -1.79
C GLY A 92 -6.28 -13.06 -0.68
N TRP A 93 -5.02 -12.76 -1.01
CA TRP A 93 -3.92 -12.73 -0.04
C TRP A 93 -4.13 -11.66 1.04
N LEU A 94 -4.49 -10.43 0.67
CA LEU A 94 -4.79 -9.35 1.62
C LEU A 94 -5.99 -9.68 2.54
N GLY A 95 -6.91 -10.52 2.06
CA GLY A 95 -8.05 -11.02 2.83
C GLY A 95 -7.66 -12.01 3.94
N ALA A 96 -6.58 -12.76 3.75
CA ALA A 96 -6.02 -13.70 4.71
C ALA A 96 -4.48 -13.80 4.59
N PRO A 97 -3.73 -12.80 5.08
CA PRO A 97 -2.29 -12.72 4.87
C PRO A 97 -1.55 -13.90 5.51
N GLY A 98 -0.66 -14.52 4.73
CA GLY A 98 0.29 -15.52 5.22
C GLY A 98 1.56 -14.84 5.75
N PHE A 99 2.02 -15.27 6.93
CA PHE A 99 3.21 -14.70 7.59
C PHE A 99 4.35 -15.70 7.77
N GLY A 100 4.40 -16.75 6.94
CA GLY A 100 5.44 -17.79 7.00
C GLY A 100 6.85 -17.21 6.81
N ASP A 101 7.01 -16.31 5.83
CA ASP A 101 8.30 -15.70 5.48
C ASP A 101 8.58 -14.37 6.20
N LEU A 102 7.78 -14.06 7.22
CA LEU A 102 7.81 -12.78 7.94
C LEU A 102 9.21 -12.44 8.48
N GLU A 103 9.93 -13.42 9.03
CA GLU A 103 11.27 -13.20 9.54
C GLU A 103 12.31 -12.99 8.43
N HIS A 104 12.13 -13.65 7.29
CA HIS A 104 12.98 -13.46 6.13
C HIS A 104 12.81 -12.03 5.59
N GLU A 105 11.57 -11.62 5.30
CA GLU A 105 11.27 -10.30 4.76
C GLU A 105 11.68 -9.17 5.70
N ARG A 106 11.53 -9.34 7.01
CA ARG A 106 12.05 -8.38 7.99
C ARG A 106 13.56 -8.18 7.90
N ARG A 107 14.34 -9.22 7.61
CA ARG A 107 15.79 -9.10 7.44
C ARG A 107 16.14 -8.38 6.14
N VAL A 108 15.42 -8.68 5.05
CA VAL A 108 15.57 -7.99 3.76
C VAL A 108 15.31 -6.50 3.94
N LEU A 109 14.17 -6.13 4.54
CA LEU A 109 13.81 -4.74 4.79
C LEU A 109 14.81 -3.98 5.65
N ARG A 110 15.33 -4.60 6.71
CA ARG A 110 16.38 -3.97 7.53
C ARG A 110 17.65 -3.67 6.72
N ALA A 111 18.02 -4.55 5.79
CA ALA A 111 19.17 -4.35 4.92
C ALA A 111 18.94 -3.22 3.90
N GLU A 112 17.72 -3.08 3.39
CA GLU A 112 17.33 -2.00 2.49
C GLU A 112 17.24 -0.65 3.22
N SER A 113 16.59 -0.62 4.38
CA SER A 113 16.42 0.59 5.18
C SER A 113 17.75 1.16 5.65
N ALA A 114 18.73 0.31 5.98
CA ALA A 114 20.07 0.73 6.39
C ALA A 114 20.82 1.56 5.31
N ARG A 115 20.40 1.47 4.05
CA ARG A 115 20.96 2.25 2.94
C ARG A 115 20.22 3.56 2.71
N ARG A 116 19.02 3.72 3.27
CA ARG A 116 18.19 4.91 3.12
C ARG A 116 18.64 5.98 4.08
N ARG A 117 18.68 7.24 3.62
CA ARG A 117 18.84 8.41 4.47
C ARG A 117 17.68 9.36 4.24
N PRO A 118 17.10 9.95 5.30
CA PRO A 118 16.07 10.98 5.14
C PRO A 118 16.63 12.17 4.35
N GLY A 119 15.94 12.53 3.27
CA GLY A 119 16.15 13.76 2.52
C GLY A 119 15.54 14.98 3.22
N PRO A 120 15.71 16.18 2.63
CA PRO A 120 15.28 17.42 3.25
C PRO A 120 13.79 17.47 3.61
N VAL A 121 12.92 16.92 2.75
CA VAL A 121 11.47 16.89 3.01
C VAL A 121 11.14 16.03 4.23
N GLU A 122 11.73 14.85 4.34
CA GLU A 122 11.52 13.94 5.47
C GLU A 122 12.02 14.57 6.78
N LEU A 123 13.18 15.23 6.73
CA LEU A 123 13.70 15.99 7.87
C LEU A 123 12.77 17.13 8.28
N HIS A 124 12.22 17.92 7.36
CA HIS A 124 11.26 18.97 7.73
C HIS A 124 10.01 18.40 8.42
N MET A 125 9.54 17.23 7.97
CA MET A 125 8.41 16.56 8.61
C MET A 125 8.75 16.08 10.01
N LEU A 126 9.95 15.53 10.21
CA LEU A 126 10.45 15.17 11.54
C LEU A 126 10.47 16.37 12.49
N TRP A 127 11.01 17.50 12.04
CA TRP A 127 11.13 18.69 12.89
C TRP A 127 9.77 19.28 13.25
N ARG A 128 8.81 19.24 12.31
CA ARG A 128 7.48 19.79 12.51
C ARG A 128 6.56 18.89 13.33
N TYR A 129 6.64 17.58 13.13
CA TYR A 129 5.65 16.64 13.67
C TYR A 129 6.23 15.68 14.73
N GLY A 130 7.56 15.59 14.86
CA GLY A 130 8.23 14.68 15.79
C GLY A 130 8.05 13.21 15.41
N ALA A 131 8.06 12.32 16.41
CA ALA A 131 7.97 10.87 16.22
C ALA A 131 6.55 10.33 15.98
N GLN A 132 5.74 11.04 15.20
CA GLN A 132 4.33 10.71 14.96
C GLN A 132 3.87 11.20 13.59
N GLY A 133 2.87 10.53 13.04
CA GLY A 133 2.21 10.95 11.81
C GLY A 133 3.22 11.18 10.67
N PRO A 134 3.15 12.32 9.96
CA PRO A 134 4.11 12.66 8.91
C PRO A 134 5.57 12.63 9.34
N GLY A 135 5.90 12.87 10.62
CA GLY A 135 7.29 12.86 11.08
C GLY A 135 7.92 11.47 11.11
N LEU A 136 7.12 10.39 11.05
CA LEU A 136 7.60 9.01 10.98
C LEU A 136 8.35 8.68 9.69
N VAL A 137 8.17 9.45 8.61
CA VAL A 137 8.85 9.22 7.32
C VAL A 137 10.37 9.35 7.41
N ALA A 138 10.89 10.01 8.44
CA ALA A 138 12.32 10.18 8.67
C ALA A 138 12.94 9.09 9.56
N TYR A 139 12.14 8.18 10.13
CA TYR A 139 12.61 7.10 10.98
C TYR A 139 12.79 5.81 10.20
N ASP A 140 13.80 5.02 10.59
CA ASP A 140 14.02 3.70 9.98
C ASP A 140 13.00 2.66 10.46
N GLU A 141 12.94 1.56 9.70
CA GLU A 141 11.99 0.47 9.83
C GLU A 141 12.54 -0.60 10.78
N TYR A 142 12.61 -0.29 12.08
CA TYR A 142 13.37 -1.10 13.02
C TYR A 142 12.65 -2.38 13.48
N ASP A 143 11.32 -2.35 13.66
CA ASP A 143 10.62 -3.40 14.41
C ASP A 143 9.47 -4.07 13.63
N CYS A 144 8.91 -3.39 12.62
CA CYS A 144 7.84 -3.88 11.73
C CYS A 144 6.83 -4.80 12.45
N LYS A 145 6.44 -4.42 13.67
CA LYS A 145 5.50 -5.20 14.47
C LYS A 145 4.10 -4.99 13.91
N PRO A 146 3.26 -6.04 13.88
CA PRO A 146 1.87 -5.84 13.55
C PRO A 146 1.28 -4.84 14.55
N PRO A 147 0.42 -3.90 14.11
CA PRO A 147 -0.15 -2.91 14.99
C PRO A 147 -0.93 -3.56 16.13
N ILE A 148 -0.49 -3.32 17.38
CA ILE A 148 -1.18 -3.78 18.58
C ILE A 148 -2.38 -2.86 18.82
N ARG A 149 -3.52 -3.19 18.22
CA ARG A 149 -4.85 -2.83 18.69
C ARG A 149 -5.92 -3.67 17.97
N SER A 150 -6.42 -4.67 18.71
CA SER A 150 -7.73 -5.34 18.55
C SER A 150 -8.04 -6.02 17.21
N GLY A 151 -7.61 -7.28 17.08
CA GLY A 151 -8.19 -8.30 16.19
C GLY A 151 -8.11 -8.02 14.68
N CYS A 152 -7.68 -9.02 13.91
CA CYS A 152 -7.73 -8.99 12.44
C CYS A 152 -9.07 -8.50 11.86
N GLY A 153 -10.17 -8.60 12.62
CA GLY A 153 -11.51 -8.19 12.21
C GLY A 153 -11.80 -6.68 12.11
N ARG A 154 -10.98 -5.76 12.66
CA ARG A 154 -11.27 -4.30 12.60
C ARG A 154 -10.52 -3.55 11.48
N TRP A 155 -9.47 -4.14 10.90
CA TRP A 155 -8.80 -3.61 9.70
C TRP A 155 -9.78 -3.49 8.51
N ARG A 156 -10.72 -4.44 8.42
CA ARG A 156 -11.73 -4.61 7.35
C ARG A 156 -12.74 -3.45 7.17
N ARG A 157 -12.89 -2.51 8.13
CA ARG A 157 -14.03 -1.56 8.12
C ARG A 157 -13.70 -0.07 7.97
N ARG A 158 -12.44 0.37 8.03
CA ARG A 158 -12.15 1.80 8.27
C ARG A 158 -11.77 2.65 7.06
N ARG A 159 -11.62 2.12 5.84
CA ARG A 159 -10.96 2.90 4.76
C ARG A 159 -11.69 2.97 3.42
N SER A 160 -12.99 2.63 3.37
CA SER A 160 -13.89 2.93 2.23
C SER A 160 -14.60 4.29 2.34
N ARG A 161 -14.34 5.08 3.40
CA ARG A 161 -14.94 6.42 3.57
C ARG A 161 -13.84 7.49 3.63
N ALA A 162 -13.59 8.10 2.48
CA ALA A 162 -13.02 9.43 2.37
C ALA A 162 -13.76 10.20 1.27
N ALA A 163 -15.05 10.45 1.52
CA ALA A 163 -15.77 11.56 0.94
C ALA A 163 -16.45 12.28 2.10
N THR A 164 -15.76 13.26 2.68
CA THR A 164 -16.39 14.26 3.53
C THR A 164 -16.79 15.41 2.62
N PRO A 165 -18.09 15.68 2.40
CA PRO A 165 -18.48 16.94 1.79
C PRO A 165 -18.23 18.04 2.83
N TYR A 166 -17.37 18.99 2.48
CA TYR A 166 -17.39 20.29 3.16
C TYR A 166 -18.67 20.99 2.72
N SER A 167 -19.59 21.17 3.67
CA SER A 167 -20.64 22.18 3.60
C SER A 167 -20.33 23.19 4.70
N HIS A 168 -19.97 24.40 4.31
CA HIS A 168 -20.42 25.70 4.81
C HIS A 168 -19.67 26.81 4.07
#